data_AF-A0A6C0RI15-F1
#
_entry.id   AF-A0A6C0RI15-F1
#
_cell.length_a   1.000
_cell.length_b   1.000
_cell.length_c   1.000
_cell.angle_alpha   90.00
_cell.angle_beta   90.00
_cell.angle_gamma   90.00
#
_symmetry.space_group_name_H-M   'P 1'
#
loop_
_entity.id
_entity.type
_entity.pdbx_description
1 polymer ?
#
loop_
_entity_poly.entity_id
_entity_poly.type
_entity_poly.pdbx_seq_one_letter_code
_entity_poly.pdbx_strand_id
1 'polypeptide(L)'
;MRLEFKRVEEANDLVNQLIEHHPQAIFLTDHDFKVKYYNHSFQKLSKSDKGDIIGHEFCEIMGCTQRDRLTAKDDGFCKRCQLRDLLSGSNLSELVLIRDFVINNKVKTKHLHIDTHRLVMDGTKYRLVVIEDRTGHTIKSK
;
A
#
# COMPACT_ATOMS: atom_id res chain seq x y z
N MET A 1 4.31 24.13 34.61
CA MET A 1 5.19 23.07 34.09
C MET A 1 4.30 22.07 33.34
N ARG A 2 4.36 22.08 32.00
CA ARG A 2 3.53 21.27 31.08
C ARG A 2 4.06 19.83 31.02
N LEU A 3 3.38 18.89 31.66
CA LEU A 3 3.72 17.45 31.62
C LEU A 3 2.94 16.68 30.53
N GLU A 4 1.89 17.26 29.96
CA GLU A 4 1.04 16.58 28.97
C GLU A 4 1.68 16.47 27.58
N PHE A 5 2.35 17.53 27.11
CA PHE A 5 2.99 17.56 25.79
C PHE A 5 4.03 16.46 25.62
N LYS A 6 4.82 16.19 26.66
CA LYS A 6 5.89 15.19 26.61
C LYS A 6 5.36 13.77 26.42
N ARG A 7 4.20 13.43 27.02
CA ARG A 7 3.57 12.12 26.87
C ARG A 7 3.00 11.90 25.46
N VAL A 8 2.48 12.96 24.83
CA VAL A 8 1.92 12.87 23.47
C VAL A 8 3.04 12.71 22.44
N GLU A 9 4.13 13.47 22.56
CA GLU A 9 5.29 13.34 21.69
C GLU A 9 5.95 11.96 21.83
N GLU A 10 6.20 11.50 23.07
CA GLU A 10 6.78 10.17 23.33
C GLU A 10 5.90 9.03 22.78
N ALA A 11 4.57 9.14 22.91
CA ALA A 11 3.64 8.16 22.35
C ALA A 11 3.63 8.17 20.81
N ASN A 12 3.67 9.35 20.20
CA ASN A 12 3.73 9.50 18.75
C ASN A 12 5.04 8.92 18.19
N ASP A 13 6.17 9.21 18.83
CA ASP A 13 7.47 8.68 18.43
C ASP A 13 7.50 7.16 18.49
N LEU A 14 6.95 6.57 19.56
CA LEU A 14 6.83 5.12 19.68
C LEU A 14 5.98 4.53 18.55
N VAL A 15 4.80 5.10 18.28
CA VAL A 15 3.91 4.65 17.19
C VAL A 15 4.62 4.75 15.83
N ASN A 16 5.30 5.86 15.56
CA ASN A 16 6.05 6.05 14.32
C ASN A 16 7.13 4.98 14.15
N GLN A 17 7.89 4.67 15.20
CA GLN A 17 8.92 3.62 15.17
C GLN A 17 8.31 2.23 14.93
N LEU A 18 7.19 1.92 15.57
CA LEU A 18 6.50 0.64 15.39
C LEU A 18 6.03 0.45 13.95
N ILE A 19 5.45 1.49 13.33
CA ILE A 19 4.97 1.43 11.95
C ILE A 19 6.14 1.37 10.97
N GLU A 20 7.17 2.21 11.18
CA GLU A 20 8.33 2.32 10.30
C GLU A 20 9.11 1.00 10.20
N HIS A 21 9.23 0.28 11.32
CA HIS A 21 9.94 -1.00 11.39
C HIS A 21 9.04 -2.23 11.26
N HIS A 22 7.74 -2.04 11.01
CA HIS A 22 6.81 -3.15 10.84
C HIS A 22 7.21 -4.00 9.61
N PRO A 23 7.24 -5.34 9.70
CA PRO A 23 7.70 -6.19 8.60
C PRO A 23 6.76 -6.17 7.38
N GLN A 24 5.47 -5.94 7.59
CA GLN A 24 4.51 -5.77 6.50
C GLN A 24 4.61 -4.38 5.88
N ALA A 25 4.34 -4.30 4.58
CA ALA A 25 4.29 -3.05 3.86
C ALA A 25 3.02 -2.29 4.23
N ILE A 26 3.17 -1.06 4.73
CA ILE A 26 2.06 -0.24 5.22
C ILE A 26 2.06 1.09 4.46
N PHE A 27 0.88 1.54 4.04
CA PHE A 27 0.68 2.90 3.56
C PHE A 27 -0.73 3.44 3.87
N LEU A 28 -0.86 4.77 3.87
CA LEU A 28 -2.13 5.48 3.98
C LEU A 28 -2.50 6.10 2.64
N THR A 29 -3.77 6.03 2.26
CA THR A 29 -4.33 6.79 1.13
C THR A 29 -5.47 7.69 1.56
N ASP A 30 -5.65 8.79 0.83
CA ASP A 30 -6.84 9.64 0.93
C ASP A 30 -7.97 9.12 0.02
N HIS A 31 -9.04 9.91 -0.08
CA HIS A 31 -10.20 9.63 -0.93
C HIS A 31 -9.88 9.64 -2.45
N ASP A 32 -8.79 10.29 -2.85
CA ASP A 32 -8.29 10.30 -4.23
C ASP A 32 -7.32 9.13 -4.50
N PHE A 33 -7.21 8.17 -3.57
CA PHE A 33 -6.32 7.02 -3.63
C PHE A 33 -4.83 7.36 -3.68
N LYS A 34 -4.47 8.59 -3.32
CA LYS A 34 -3.09 9.06 -3.33
C LYS A 34 -2.42 8.74 -2.00
N VAL A 35 -1.21 8.19 -2.06
CA VAL A 35 -0.45 7.85 -0.85
C VAL A 35 -0.09 9.13 -0.09
N LYS A 36 -0.38 9.14 1.22
CA LYS A 36 -0.05 10.24 2.15
C LYS A 36 1.02 9.86 3.16
N TYR A 37 1.20 8.57 3.40
CA TYR A 37 2.19 8.03 4.32
C TYR A 37 2.52 6.60 3.89
N TYR A 38 3.73 6.14 4.15
CA TYR A 38 4.14 4.76 3.97
C TYR A 38 5.30 4.43 4.92
N ASN A 39 5.50 3.14 5.20
CA ASN A 39 6.63 2.66 5.97
C ASN A 39 7.77 2.13 5.09
N HIS A 40 8.93 1.89 5.71
CA HIS A 40 10.10 1.34 5.02
C HIS A 40 9.84 0.02 4.27
N SER A 41 8.98 -0.85 4.81
CA SER A 41 8.64 -2.12 4.16
C SER A 41 7.88 -1.91 2.85
N PHE A 42 6.97 -0.93 2.78
CA PHE A 42 6.31 -0.55 1.53
C PHE A 42 7.29 0.06 0.52
N GLN A 43 8.23 0.88 1.00
CA GLN A 43 9.31 1.40 0.16
C GLN A 43 10.14 0.27 -0.47
N LYS A 44 10.50 -0.76 0.32
CA LYS A 44 11.21 -1.95 -0.17
C LYS A 44 10.40 -2.79 -1.14
N LEU A 45 9.09 -2.88 -0.92
CA LEU A 45 8.17 -3.61 -1.79
C LEU A 45 8.08 -2.92 -3.17
N SER A 46 7.90 -1.60 -3.18
CA SER A 46 7.85 -0.78 -4.40
C SER A 46 9.21 -0.61 -5.06
N LYS A 47 10.29 -0.74 -4.27
CA LYS A 47 11.68 -0.45 -4.69
C LYS A 47 11.84 0.95 -5.27
N SER A 48 11.04 1.91 -4.80
CA SER A 48 11.34 3.32 -5.05
C SER A 48 12.45 3.76 -4.09
N ASP A 49 13.64 3.98 -4.64
CA ASP A 49 14.83 4.29 -3.84
C ASP A 49 14.78 5.69 -3.17
N LYS A 50 13.79 6.53 -3.52
CA LYS A 50 13.35 7.80 -2.87
C LYS A 50 12.46 8.66 -3.79
N GLY A 51 12.02 8.15 -4.95
CA GLY A 51 11.26 8.91 -5.94
C GLY A 51 9.74 8.74 -5.77
N ASP A 52 9.05 9.85 -5.54
CA ASP A 52 7.60 10.06 -5.75
C ASP A 52 6.68 8.87 -5.38
N ILE A 53 6.67 8.48 -4.10
CA ILE A 53 5.60 7.62 -3.55
C ILE A 53 4.42 8.48 -3.11
N ILE A 54 4.69 9.56 -2.38
CA ILE A 54 3.65 10.46 -1.87
C ILE A 54 2.97 11.15 -3.05
N GLY A 55 1.64 11.27 -3.00
CA GLY A 55 0.87 11.89 -4.07
C GLY A 55 0.61 10.99 -5.29
N HIS A 56 1.13 9.76 -5.28
CA HIS A 56 0.90 8.77 -6.32
C HIS A 56 -0.07 7.67 -5.87
N GLU A 57 -0.75 7.06 -6.85
CA GLU A 57 -1.57 5.86 -6.62
C GLU A 57 -0.69 4.61 -6.54
N PHE A 58 -1.16 3.58 -5.83
CA PHE A 58 -0.45 2.29 -5.75
C PHE A 58 -0.09 1.73 -7.13
N CYS A 59 -0.99 1.82 -8.11
CA CYS A 59 -0.74 1.34 -9.47
C CYS A 59 0.40 2.09 -10.17
N GLU A 60 0.51 3.41 -9.95
CA GLU A 60 1.58 4.25 -10.50
C GLU A 60 2.92 3.86 -9.88
N ILE A 61 2.91 3.56 -8.57
CA ILE A 61 4.10 3.17 -7.80
C ILE A 61 4.59 1.76 -8.18
N MET A 62 3.67 0.79 -8.27
CA MET A 62 4.02 -0.63 -8.46
C MET A 62 4.07 -1.04 -9.94
N GLY A 63 3.62 -0.19 -10.86
CA GLY A 63 3.58 -0.50 -12.29
C GLY A 63 2.72 -1.73 -12.58
N CYS A 64 1.45 -1.72 -12.15
CA CYS A 64 0.54 -2.86 -12.33
C CYS A 64 0.27 -3.10 -13.83
N THR A 65 0.55 -4.31 -14.32
CA THR A 65 0.34 -4.67 -15.74
C THR A 65 -0.79 -5.68 -15.89
N GLN A 66 -1.53 -5.60 -17.00
CA GLN A 66 -2.40 -6.70 -17.42
C GLN A 66 -1.55 -7.81 -18.03
N ARG A 67 -1.84 -9.07 -17.67
CA ARG A 67 -1.20 -10.27 -18.25
C ARG A 67 -1.32 -10.35 -19.78
N ASP A 68 -2.35 -9.74 -20.37
CA ASP A 68 -2.64 -9.94 -21.79
C ASP A 68 -1.97 -8.95 -22.76
N ARG A 69 -1.44 -7.80 -22.31
CA ARG A 69 -0.70 -6.87 -23.17
C ARG A 69 0.32 -6.05 -22.38
N LEU A 70 1.59 -6.42 -22.50
CA LEU A 70 2.76 -5.61 -22.12
C LEU A 70 2.84 -4.26 -22.88
N THR A 71 1.90 -3.98 -23.78
CA THR A 71 1.90 -2.83 -24.71
C THR A 71 0.77 -1.83 -24.49
N ALA A 72 -0.18 -2.08 -23.58
CA ALA A 72 -1.26 -1.15 -23.31
C ALA A 72 -0.83 -0.10 -22.26
N LYS A 73 -0.39 1.08 -22.73
CA LYS A 73 -0.27 2.31 -21.93
C LYS A 73 -1.66 2.86 -21.54
N ASP A 74 -2.56 2.00 -21.08
CA ASP A 74 -3.97 2.37 -20.93
C ASP A 74 -4.37 2.30 -19.45
N ASP A 75 -4.43 3.48 -18.83
CA ASP A 75 -4.74 3.73 -17.42
C ASP A 75 -6.16 3.26 -17.03
N GLY A 76 -6.97 2.86 -18.01
CA GLY A 76 -8.36 2.42 -17.86
C GLY A 76 -8.54 1.13 -17.06
N PHE A 77 -7.50 0.31 -16.90
CA PHE A 77 -7.57 -0.89 -16.06
C PHE A 77 -7.52 -0.57 -14.56
N CYS A 78 -6.58 0.27 -14.13
CA CYS A 78 -6.49 0.63 -12.70
C CYS A 78 -7.71 1.43 -12.24
N LYS A 79 -8.40 2.15 -13.14
CA LYS A 79 -9.69 2.79 -12.86
C LYS A 79 -10.81 1.81 -12.48
N ARG A 80 -10.67 0.51 -12.77
CA ARG A 80 -11.64 -0.57 -12.47
C ARG A 80 -10.98 -1.79 -11.81
N CYS A 81 -9.83 -1.60 -11.19
CA CYS A 81 -9.08 -2.69 -10.55
C CYS A 81 -9.70 -3.04 -9.19
N GLN A 82 -9.66 -4.32 -8.81
CA GLN A 82 -10.11 -4.81 -7.49
C GLN A 82 -9.47 -4.05 -6.32
N LEU A 83 -8.26 -3.53 -6.49
CA LEU A 83 -7.62 -2.68 -5.49
C LEU A 83 -8.33 -1.32 -5.34
N ARG A 84 -8.76 -0.70 -6.43
CA ARG A 84 -9.53 0.55 -6.37
C ARG A 84 -10.89 0.31 -5.71
N ASP A 85 -11.53 -0.82 -6.00
CA ASP A 85 -12.78 -1.21 -5.34
C ASP A 85 -12.57 -1.42 -3.82
N LEU A 86 -11.46 -2.04 -3.41
CA LEU A 86 -11.03 -2.19 -2.02
C LEU A 86 -10.86 -0.82 -1.33
N LEU A 87 -10.10 0.09 -1.94
CA LEU A 87 -9.81 1.39 -1.37
C LEU A 87 -11.02 2.33 -1.36
N SER A 88 -11.92 2.22 -2.35
CA SER A 88 -13.12 3.07 -2.46
C SER A 88 -14.10 2.90 -1.31
N GLY A 89 -13.95 1.82 -0.53
CA GLY A 89 -14.80 1.58 0.62
C GLY A 89 -16.07 0.81 0.34
N SER A 90 -16.04 -0.03 -0.70
CA SER A 90 -16.95 -1.17 -0.82
C SER A 90 -16.94 -2.06 0.43
N ASN A 91 -17.77 -3.10 0.45
CA ASN A 91 -17.78 -4.08 1.55
C ASN A 91 -16.51 -4.96 1.59
N LEU A 92 -15.56 -4.74 0.68
CA LEU A 92 -14.29 -5.45 0.65
C LEU A 92 -13.32 -4.77 1.62
N SER A 93 -12.83 -5.52 2.60
CA SER A 93 -11.74 -5.11 3.50
C SER A 93 -10.43 -5.82 3.21
N GLU A 94 -10.47 -6.90 2.43
CA GLU A 94 -9.35 -7.80 2.17
C GLU A 94 -9.30 -8.21 0.70
N LEU A 95 -8.10 -8.35 0.14
CA LEU A 95 -7.86 -8.79 -1.24
C LEU A 95 -6.60 -9.65 -1.33
N VAL A 96 -6.72 -10.84 -1.91
CA VAL A 96 -5.57 -11.64 -2.38
C VAL A 96 -5.35 -11.35 -3.86
N LEU A 97 -4.13 -10.92 -4.21
CA LEU A 97 -3.76 -10.47 -5.54
C LEU A 97 -2.52 -11.21 -6.04
N ILE A 98 -2.67 -11.99 -7.12
CA ILE A 98 -1.55 -12.60 -7.85
C ILE A 98 -1.42 -11.88 -9.19
N ARG A 99 -0.39 -11.03 -9.34
CA ARG A 99 -0.25 -10.11 -10.48
C ARG A 99 1.21 -9.87 -10.86
N ASP A 100 1.40 -9.48 -12.11
CA ASP A 100 2.69 -9.04 -12.64
C ASP A 100 2.84 -7.52 -12.49
N PHE A 101 3.97 -7.13 -11.91
CA PHE A 101 4.32 -5.74 -11.62
C PHE A 101 5.66 -5.39 -12.27
N VAL A 102 5.78 -4.18 -12.82
CA VAL A 102 7.05 -3.68 -13.36
C VAL A 102 7.81 -3.00 -12.22
N ILE A 103 8.75 -3.73 -11.62
CA ILE A 103 9.57 -3.26 -10.50
C ILE A 103 11.05 -3.25 -10.93
N ASN A 104 11.68 -2.08 -10.93
CA ASN A 104 13.03 -1.84 -11.45
C ASN A 104 13.17 -2.25 -12.93
N ASN A 105 12.22 -1.85 -13.78
CA ASN A 105 12.14 -2.21 -15.20
C ASN A 105 12.11 -3.73 -15.47
N LYS A 106 11.78 -4.54 -14.47
CA LYS A 106 11.65 -5.99 -14.58
C LYS A 106 10.27 -6.41 -14.17
N VAL A 107 9.64 -7.26 -14.97
CA VAL A 107 8.37 -7.87 -14.63
C VAL A 107 8.61 -8.87 -13.49
N LYS A 108 7.86 -8.72 -12.40
CA LYS A 108 7.87 -9.62 -11.25
C LYS A 108 6.45 -10.01 -10.90
N THR A 109 6.19 -11.31 -10.86
CA THR A 109 4.94 -11.83 -10.30
C THR A 109 4.98 -11.71 -8.79
N LYS A 110 3.96 -11.09 -8.21
CA LYS A 110 3.79 -10.94 -6.77
C LYS A 110 2.53 -11.62 -6.30
N HIS A 111 2.60 -12.27 -5.14
CA HIS A 111 1.46 -12.82 -4.41
C HIS A 111 1.22 -11.94 -3.18
N LEU A 112 0.33 -10.96 -3.33
CA LEU A 112 0.06 -9.97 -2.29
C LEU A 112 -1.24 -10.33 -1.57
N HIS A 113 -1.21 -10.28 -0.26
CA HIS A 113 -2.40 -10.28 0.59
C HIS A 113 -2.55 -8.88 1.18
N ILE A 114 -3.68 -8.24 0.93
CA ILE A 114 -3.90 -6.81 1.16
C ILE A 114 -5.11 -6.64 2.06
N ASP A 115 -4.89 -6.03 3.22
CA ASP A 115 -5.93 -5.65 4.16
C ASP A 115 -6.09 -4.12 4.20
N THR A 116 -7.33 -3.66 4.39
CA THR A 116 -7.63 -2.23 4.50
C THR A 116 -8.49 -1.90 5.70
N HIS A 117 -8.12 -0.82 6.39
CA HIS A 117 -8.83 -0.30 7.54
C HIS A 117 -9.22 1.16 7.30
N ARG A 118 -10.41 1.53 7.75
CA ARG A 118 -10.91 2.91 7.72
C ARG A 118 -10.33 3.66 8.90
N LEU A 119 -9.70 4.80 8.64
CA LEU A 119 -9.20 5.71 9.67
C LEU A 119 -9.80 7.10 9.47
N VAL A 120 -9.95 7.83 10.57
CA VAL A 120 -10.33 9.25 10.56
C VAL A 120 -9.33 10.00 11.43
N MET A 121 -8.69 11.01 10.85
CA MET A 121 -7.79 11.92 11.55
C MET A 121 -8.22 13.34 11.23
N ASP A 122 -8.51 14.13 12.28
CA ASP A 122 -8.97 15.52 12.15
C ASP A 122 -10.15 15.70 11.17
N GLY A 123 -11.09 14.75 11.19
CA GLY A 123 -12.25 14.73 10.29
C GLY A 123 -11.95 14.26 8.85
N THR A 124 -10.68 14.09 8.48
CA THR A 124 -10.26 13.57 7.18
C THR A 124 -10.26 12.05 7.19
N LYS A 125 -10.89 11.44 6.18
CA LYS A 125 -10.97 9.98 6.03
C LYS A 125 -9.75 9.47 5.29
N TYR A 126 -9.15 8.42 5.84
CA TYR A 126 -8.03 7.71 5.25
C TYR A 126 -8.32 6.21 5.14
N ARG A 127 -7.56 5.54 4.28
CA ARG A 127 -7.44 4.10 4.24
C ARG A 127 -6.04 3.70 4.64
N LEU A 128 -5.94 2.96 5.74
CA LEU A 128 -4.75 2.20 6.07
C LEU A 128 -4.75 0.94 5.24
N VAL A 129 -3.66 0.71 4.52
CA VAL A 129 -3.45 -0.46 3.69
C VAL A 129 -2.24 -1.20 4.24
N VAL A 130 -2.44 -2.49 4.51
CA VAL A 130 -1.40 -3.40 5.00
C VAL A 130 -1.24 -4.49 3.95
N ILE A 131 -0.01 -4.70 3.50
CA ILE A 131 0.34 -5.67 2.47
C ILE A 131 1.33 -6.68 3.03
N GLU A 132 0.94 -7.94 2.94
CA GLU A 132 1.81 -9.08 3.12
C GLU A 132 2.24 -9.63 1.74
N ASP A 133 3.54 -9.56 1.44
CA ASP A 133 4.11 -10.16 0.23
C ASP A 133 4.46 -11.63 0.48
N ARG A 134 3.59 -12.52 -0.01
CA ARG A 134 3.74 -13.98 0.09
C ARG A 134 4.44 -14.60 -1.12
N THR A 135 5.12 -13.80 -1.95
CA THR A 135 5.80 -14.30 -3.16
C THR A 135 6.85 -15.35 -2.80
N GLY A 136 6.75 -16.54 -3.39
CA GLY A 136 7.68 -17.65 -3.14
C GLY A 136 7.31 -18.53 -1.94
N HIS A 137 6.33 -18.14 -1.11
CA HIS A 137 5.70 -19.07 -0.19
C HIS A 137 4.79 -20.01 -0.99
N THR A 138 5.26 -21.23 -1.22
CA THR A 138 4.46 -22.30 -1.82
C THR A 138 3.25 -22.52 -0.92
N ILE A 139 2.05 -22.20 -1.42
CA ILE A 139 0.82 -22.69 -0.83
C ILE A 139 0.89 -24.21 -0.97
N LYS A 140 1.25 -24.91 0.11
CA LYS A 140 1.00 -26.34 0.18
C LYS A 140 -0.51 -26.48 0.22
N SER A 141 -1.11 -26.76 -0.94
CA SER A 141 -2.47 -27.28 -1.02
C SER A 141 -2.52 -28.53 -0.16
N LYS A 142 -3.32 -28.49 0.92
CA LYS A 142 -3.79 -29.71 1.57
C LYS A 142 -4.72 -30.46 0.63
#